data_AF-A0A852VXI3-F1
#
_entry.id   AF-A0A852VXI3-F1
#
_cell.length_a   1.000
_cell.length_b   1.000
_cell.length_c   1.000
_cell.angle_alpha   90.00
_cell.angle_beta   90.00
_cell.angle_gamma   90.00
#
_symmetry.space_group_name_H-M   'P 1'
#
loop_
_entity.id
_entity.type
_entity.pdbx_description
1 polymer ?
#
loop_
_entity_poly.entity_id
_entity_poly.type
_entity_poly.pdbx_seq_one_letter_code
_entity_poly.pdbx_strand_id
1 'polypeptide(L)'
;MSTPADSRFRCSLAARERGDVPVGTAVPAPYWFLVGHPGPWPTKAIDAEPLTEVAGRLSQQLNRFGARLQLVRRHGRLEGPLVESEGLQPVFLVDVRRGLIGRSTWRTPQDLVELAGRFDDLPDPSEEPLALVCTHARKDVCCAIEGRVVAAVLDDVLPGAVWETTHLGVDRFAGNTALLPEGSMYGQLDGDIAPQVVLDHFDGRVDLERWRGRSCWTPVAQVAVHDVLGSVPAARLADVAEPTQTDLGSGTWRVDIDLAGSVHSRLVTRTMSEAHVLTCSGAPKQQALFTVTMRA
;
A
#
# COMPACT_ATOMS: atom_id res chain seq x y z
N MET A 1 -14.49 -30.64 -30.03
CA MET A 1 -13.34 -29.81 -29.63
C MET A 1 -13.92 -28.55 -29.04
N SER A 2 -14.01 -28.46 -27.71
CA SER A 2 -14.49 -27.24 -27.05
C SER A 2 -13.55 -26.10 -27.37
N THR A 3 -14.10 -25.01 -27.89
CA THR A 3 -13.44 -23.71 -27.96
C THR A 3 -12.87 -23.38 -26.58
N PRO A 4 -11.59 -22.97 -26.45
CA PRO A 4 -11.09 -22.52 -25.16
C PRO A 4 -11.98 -21.38 -24.69
N ALA A 5 -12.42 -21.42 -23.43
CA ALA A 5 -13.16 -20.32 -22.83
C ALA A 5 -12.36 -19.03 -23.07
N ASP A 6 -13.01 -18.06 -23.71
CA ASP A 6 -12.51 -16.74 -24.03
C ASP A 6 -11.83 -16.14 -22.77
N SER A 7 -10.50 -16.21 -22.70
CA SER A 7 -9.77 -15.88 -21.47
C SER A 7 -9.80 -14.37 -21.30
N ARG A 8 -10.74 -13.86 -20.51
CA ARG A 8 -10.82 -12.44 -20.16
C ARG A 8 -9.44 -11.95 -19.70
N PHE A 9 -9.00 -10.83 -20.27
CA PHE A 9 -7.73 -10.18 -19.98
C PHE A 9 -7.48 -10.03 -18.46
N ARG A 10 -6.24 -10.29 -18.04
CA ARG A 10 -5.76 -10.21 -16.66
C ARG A 10 -4.57 -9.26 -16.58
N CYS A 11 -4.75 -8.11 -15.94
CA CYS A 11 -3.72 -7.10 -15.86
C CYS A 11 -2.46 -7.58 -15.12
N SER A 12 -2.60 -8.46 -14.12
CA SER A 12 -1.47 -9.01 -13.36
C SER A 12 -0.62 -9.98 -14.19
N LEU A 13 -1.25 -10.88 -14.95
CA LEU A 13 -0.54 -11.79 -15.85
C LEU A 13 0.18 -11.00 -16.96
N ALA A 14 -0.52 -10.05 -17.58
CA ALA A 14 0.06 -9.21 -18.62
C ALA A 14 1.23 -8.34 -18.12
N ALA A 15 1.22 -7.91 -16.86
CA ALA A 15 2.35 -7.18 -16.26
C ALA A 15 3.57 -8.07 -16.04
N ARG A 16 3.37 -9.32 -15.59
CA ARG A 16 4.45 -10.30 -15.48
C ARG A 16 5.07 -10.60 -16.85
N GLU A 17 4.24 -10.82 -17.87
CA GLU A 17 4.70 -11.07 -19.25
C GLU A 17 5.50 -9.91 -19.84
N ARG A 18 5.15 -8.66 -19.51
CA ARG A 18 5.91 -7.47 -19.94
C ARG A 18 7.18 -7.20 -19.14
N GLY A 19 7.38 -7.87 -18.01
CA GLY A 19 8.46 -7.55 -17.07
C GLY A 19 8.28 -6.19 -16.39
N ASP A 20 7.03 -5.78 -16.13
CA ASP A 20 6.76 -4.55 -15.39
C ASP A 20 7.35 -4.65 -13.97
N VAL A 21 8.12 -3.63 -13.56
CA VAL A 21 8.79 -3.57 -12.26
C VAL A 21 7.96 -2.84 -11.19
N PRO A 22 7.86 -3.34 -9.94
CA PRO A 22 7.04 -2.72 -8.88
C PRO A 22 7.57 -1.39 -8.32
N VAL A 23 8.89 -1.19 -8.28
CA VAL A 23 9.53 -0.06 -7.60
C VAL A 23 9.06 1.31 -8.12
N GLY A 24 8.92 2.28 -7.22
CA GLY A 24 8.48 3.64 -7.57
C GLY A 24 6.97 3.78 -7.73
N THR A 25 6.21 2.75 -7.35
CA THR A 25 4.75 2.73 -7.53
C THR A 25 3.97 2.72 -6.23
N ALA A 26 4.63 2.75 -5.07
CA ALA A 26 3.93 2.92 -3.79
C ALA A 26 3.22 4.28 -3.78
N VAL A 27 1.96 4.29 -3.34
CA VAL A 27 1.14 5.50 -3.36
C VAL A 27 1.60 6.44 -2.24
N PRO A 28 1.89 7.71 -2.53
CA PRO A 28 2.18 8.70 -1.50
C PRO A 28 1.01 8.86 -0.53
N ALA A 29 1.24 8.50 0.73
CA ALA A 29 0.31 8.62 1.85
C ALA A 29 1.13 8.67 3.16
N PRO A 30 1.34 9.86 3.74
CA PRO A 30 1.96 10.01 5.06
C PRO A 30 1.04 9.55 6.20
N TYR A 31 -0.26 9.49 5.92
CA TYR A 31 -1.29 9.11 6.86
C TYR A 31 -2.29 8.14 6.24
N TRP A 32 -2.80 7.22 7.04
CA TRP A 32 -3.88 6.31 6.63
C TRP A 32 -5.01 6.33 7.65
N PHE A 33 -6.24 6.33 7.15
CA PHE A 33 -7.45 6.22 7.95
C PHE A 33 -8.18 4.95 7.53
N LEU A 34 -8.08 3.92 8.37
CA LEU A 34 -8.61 2.59 8.07
C LEU A 34 -9.92 2.41 8.82
N VAL A 35 -11.00 2.13 8.10
CA VAL A 35 -12.35 2.00 8.66
C VAL A 35 -12.81 0.56 8.52
N GLY A 36 -13.07 -0.10 9.65
CA GLY A 36 -13.69 -1.41 9.71
C GLY A 36 -15.06 -1.36 9.03
N HIS A 37 -15.24 -2.13 7.96
CA HIS A 37 -16.46 -2.14 7.17
C HIS A 37 -16.72 -3.53 6.57
N PRO A 38 -17.67 -4.31 7.13
CA PRO A 38 -17.92 -5.69 6.73
C PRO A 38 -18.65 -5.83 5.40
N GLY A 39 -19.38 -4.79 4.98
CA GLY A 39 -20.22 -4.80 3.79
C GLY A 39 -19.44 -4.84 2.47
N PRO A 40 -20.14 -5.04 1.34
CA PRO A 40 -19.53 -4.97 0.02
C PRO A 40 -18.92 -3.58 -0.19
N TRP A 41 -17.72 -3.54 -0.77
CA TRP A 41 -17.05 -2.27 -1.03
C TRP A 41 -17.48 -1.67 -2.38
N PRO A 42 -17.88 -0.40 -2.42
CA PRO A 42 -18.08 0.33 -3.67
C PRO A 42 -16.72 0.69 -4.28
N THR A 43 -16.75 1.19 -5.52
CA THR A 43 -15.53 1.50 -6.28
C THR A 43 -14.58 2.45 -5.54
N LYS A 44 -15.10 3.41 -4.78
CA LYS A 44 -14.32 4.28 -3.88
C LYS A 44 -14.77 4.08 -2.45
N ALA A 45 -13.83 4.02 -1.50
CA ALA A 45 -14.12 3.80 -0.08
C ALA A 45 -15.11 4.82 0.51
N ILE A 46 -15.03 6.10 0.09
CA ILE A 46 -15.90 7.17 0.58
C ILE A 46 -17.37 7.01 0.17
N ASP A 47 -17.64 6.21 -0.87
CA ASP A 47 -18.99 5.97 -1.38
C ASP A 47 -19.69 4.82 -0.64
N ALA A 48 -19.09 4.27 0.43
CA ALA A 48 -19.68 3.21 1.24
C ALA A 48 -20.74 3.77 2.19
N GLU A 49 -21.86 3.09 2.31
CA GLU A 49 -22.85 3.39 3.34
C GLU A 49 -22.35 2.89 4.71
N PRO A 50 -22.47 3.65 5.80
CA PRO A 50 -23.08 4.98 5.92
C PRO A 50 -22.09 6.17 5.81
N LEU A 51 -20.85 5.97 5.33
CA LEU A 51 -19.86 7.05 5.17
C LEU A 51 -20.34 8.15 4.20
N THR A 52 -21.18 7.80 3.23
CA THR A 52 -21.82 8.74 2.29
C THR A 52 -22.52 9.90 3.01
N GLU A 53 -23.11 9.67 4.18
CA GLU A 53 -23.77 10.68 5.02
C GLU A 53 -22.83 11.80 5.50
N VAL A 54 -21.54 11.49 5.62
CA VAL A 54 -20.51 12.43 6.09
C VAL A 54 -19.41 12.68 5.07
N ALA A 55 -19.53 12.18 3.85
CA ALA A 55 -18.45 12.11 2.87
C ALA A 55 -17.69 13.43 2.68
N GLY A 56 -18.41 14.55 2.58
CA GLY A 56 -17.81 15.88 2.44
C GLY A 56 -16.99 16.32 3.66
N ARG A 57 -17.52 16.13 4.87
CA ARG A 57 -16.84 16.49 6.13
C ARG A 57 -15.66 15.55 6.41
N LEU A 58 -15.85 14.26 6.19
CA LEU A 58 -14.79 13.26 6.34
C LEU A 58 -13.63 13.55 5.38
N SER A 59 -13.94 13.79 4.09
CA SER A 59 -12.91 14.15 3.09
C SER A 59 -12.18 15.44 3.48
N GLN A 60 -12.88 16.45 3.99
CA GLN A 60 -12.26 17.68 4.46
C GLN A 60 -11.25 17.41 5.59
N GLN A 61 -11.60 16.61 6.60
CA GLN A 61 -10.69 16.27 7.70
C GLN A 61 -9.46 15.50 7.20
N LEU A 62 -9.69 14.44 6.41
CA LEU A 62 -8.60 13.62 5.88
C LEU A 62 -7.64 14.42 4.99
N ASN A 63 -8.17 15.33 4.16
CA ASN A 63 -7.36 16.18 3.29
C ASN A 63 -6.42 17.13 4.04
N ARG A 64 -6.77 17.55 5.27
CA ARG A 64 -5.88 18.39 6.10
C ARG A 64 -4.56 17.69 6.42
N PHE A 65 -4.60 16.37 6.55
CA PHE A 65 -3.43 15.53 6.84
C PHE A 65 -2.85 14.89 5.57
N GLY A 66 -3.58 14.88 4.45
CA GLY A 66 -3.24 14.02 3.31
C GLY A 66 -3.45 12.53 3.65
N ALA A 67 -4.43 12.23 4.51
CA ALA A 67 -4.73 10.88 4.96
C ALA A 67 -5.50 10.09 3.91
N ARG A 68 -5.05 8.87 3.65
CA ARG A 68 -5.69 7.95 2.73
C ARG A 68 -6.77 7.13 3.44
N LEU A 69 -8.01 7.27 2.99
CA LEU A 69 -9.12 6.42 3.44
C LEU A 69 -9.02 5.01 2.84
N GLN A 70 -9.15 4.00 3.69
CA GLN A 70 -9.34 2.61 3.30
C GLN A 70 -10.48 1.98 4.10
N LEU A 71 -11.25 1.12 3.45
CA LEU A 71 -12.13 0.20 4.17
C LEU A 71 -11.36 -1.09 4.42
N VAL A 72 -11.48 -1.62 5.63
CA VAL A 72 -10.81 -2.85 6.05
C VAL A 72 -11.80 -3.85 6.63
N ARG A 73 -11.50 -5.14 6.47
CA ARG A 73 -12.18 -6.23 7.18
C ARG A 73 -11.21 -7.36 7.47
N ARG A 74 -11.53 -8.22 8.43
CA ARG A 74 -10.78 -9.45 8.66
C ARG A 74 -10.89 -10.40 7.47
N HIS A 75 -9.84 -11.19 7.26
CA HIS A 75 -9.90 -12.29 6.32
C HIS A 75 -10.84 -13.39 6.85
N GLY A 76 -11.47 -14.14 5.94
CA GLY A 76 -12.32 -15.27 6.28
C GLY A 76 -13.66 -14.89 6.95
N ARG A 77 -14.36 -15.91 7.44
CA ARG A 77 -15.57 -15.73 8.23
C ARG A 77 -15.14 -15.49 9.67
N LEU A 78 -15.48 -14.31 10.16
CA LEU A 78 -15.40 -13.93 11.55
C LEU A 78 -16.19 -14.93 12.42
N GLU A 79 -15.51 -15.93 13.01
CA GLU A 79 -16.03 -16.79 14.07
C GLU A 79 -15.19 -16.51 15.34
N GLY A 80 -15.79 -15.85 16.33
CA GLY A 80 -15.13 -15.54 17.61
C GLY A 80 -15.73 -14.36 18.38
N PRO A 81 -15.34 -14.12 19.65
CA PRO A 81 -15.97 -13.15 20.55
C PRO A 81 -15.93 -11.69 20.07
N LEU A 82 -15.00 -11.35 19.17
CA LEU A 82 -14.83 -10.01 18.60
C LEU A 82 -15.92 -9.62 17.59
N VAL A 83 -16.78 -10.56 17.21
CA VAL A 83 -17.90 -10.35 16.27
C VAL A 83 -19.18 -9.99 17.04
N GLU A 84 -19.22 -10.25 18.35
CA GLU A 84 -20.44 -10.23 19.15
C GLU A 84 -20.47 -9.17 20.26
N SER A 85 -19.48 -8.28 20.36
CA SER A 85 -19.54 -7.16 21.31
C SER A 85 -19.98 -5.85 20.63
N GLU A 86 -21.27 -5.56 20.73
CA GLU A 86 -21.88 -4.20 20.68
C GLU A 86 -21.95 -3.44 19.34
N GLY A 87 -21.67 -4.07 18.19
CA GLY A 87 -21.82 -3.42 16.88
C GLY A 87 -20.81 -2.30 16.60
N LEU A 88 -19.72 -2.24 17.38
CA LEU A 88 -18.60 -1.32 17.18
C LEU A 88 -17.67 -1.86 16.11
N GLN A 89 -17.29 -1.02 15.15
CA GLN A 89 -16.33 -1.36 14.10
C GLN A 89 -14.99 -0.67 14.39
N PRO A 90 -13.84 -1.31 14.12
CA PRO A 90 -12.54 -0.73 14.41
C PRO A 90 -12.24 0.47 13.49
N VAL A 91 -11.49 1.44 13.99
CA VAL A 91 -10.86 2.51 13.21
C VAL A 91 -9.39 2.57 13.57
N PHE A 92 -8.54 2.70 12.55
CA PHE A 92 -7.10 2.92 12.74
C PHE A 92 -6.67 4.23 12.12
N LEU A 93 -5.91 5.01 12.86
CA LEU A 93 -5.25 6.23 12.40
C LEU A 93 -3.75 5.94 12.35
N VAL A 94 -3.19 5.85 11.16
CA VAL A 94 -1.77 5.52 10.98
C VAL A 94 -0.99 6.77 10.63
N ASP A 95 0.01 7.09 11.43
CA ASP A 95 1.03 8.09 11.13
C ASP A 95 2.32 7.38 10.73
N VAL A 96 2.59 7.37 9.41
CA VAL A 96 3.74 6.69 8.83
C VAL A 96 5.06 7.36 9.21
N ARG A 97 5.02 8.66 9.51
CA ARG A 97 6.21 9.46 9.81
C ARG A 97 6.67 9.22 11.24
N ARG A 98 5.71 9.09 12.16
CA ARG A 98 5.97 8.74 13.56
C ARG A 98 6.10 7.23 13.79
N GLY A 99 5.68 6.39 12.83
CA GLY A 99 5.69 4.95 13.00
C GLY A 99 4.64 4.48 14.02
N LEU A 100 3.49 5.17 14.09
CA LEU A 100 2.46 4.91 15.10
C LEU A 100 1.10 4.59 14.48
N ILE A 101 0.35 3.72 15.14
CA ILE A 101 -1.04 3.40 14.86
C ILE A 101 -1.88 3.75 16.08
N GLY A 102 -2.79 4.71 15.93
CA GLY A 102 -3.87 4.92 16.89
C GLY A 102 -5.05 4.00 16.60
N ARG A 103 -5.68 3.49 17.67
CA ARG A 103 -6.85 2.59 17.62
C ARG A 103 -8.05 3.22 18.28
N SER A 104 -9.19 3.04 17.65
CA SER A 104 -10.49 3.39 18.21
C SER A 104 -11.58 2.51 17.59
N THR A 105 -12.82 2.80 17.93
CA THR A 105 -13.99 2.20 17.30
C THR A 105 -14.97 3.28 16.86
N TRP A 106 -15.82 2.95 15.89
CA TRP A 106 -16.90 3.80 15.44
C TRP A 106 -18.24 3.06 15.49
N ARG A 107 -19.31 3.82 15.71
CA ARG A 107 -20.71 3.36 15.67
C ARG A 107 -21.53 4.20 14.70
N THR A 108 -21.25 5.50 14.64
CA THR A 108 -21.96 6.44 13.77
C THR A 108 -21.00 7.07 12.75
N PRO A 109 -21.50 7.50 11.58
CA PRO A 109 -20.68 8.23 10.61
C PRO A 109 -19.99 9.47 11.19
N GLN A 110 -20.58 10.11 12.21
CA GLN A 110 -20.05 11.30 12.86
C GLN A 110 -18.76 10.99 13.64
N ASP A 111 -18.67 9.81 14.28
CA ASP A 111 -17.46 9.36 14.97
C ASP A 111 -16.26 9.33 14.02
N LEU A 112 -16.47 8.94 12.76
CA LEU A 112 -15.41 8.92 11.74
C LEU A 112 -14.89 10.33 11.42
N VAL A 113 -15.76 11.33 11.40
CA VAL A 113 -15.36 12.74 11.16
C VAL A 113 -14.54 13.26 12.34
N GLU A 114 -14.96 12.97 13.57
CA GLU A 114 -14.21 13.34 14.78
C GLU A 114 -12.83 12.69 14.78
N LEU A 115 -12.77 11.36 14.61
CA LEU A 115 -11.54 10.60 14.58
C LEU A 115 -10.60 11.05 13.45
N ALA A 116 -11.11 11.34 12.25
CA ALA A 116 -10.29 11.84 11.13
C ALA A 116 -9.57 13.16 11.44
N GLY A 117 -9.99 13.90 12.46
CA GLY A 117 -9.33 15.11 12.95
C GLY A 117 -8.22 14.88 13.99
N ARG A 118 -7.96 13.64 14.41
CA ARG A 118 -7.11 13.31 15.58
C ARG A 118 -5.72 12.76 15.26
N PHE A 119 -5.20 12.97 14.05
CA PHE A 119 -3.83 12.51 13.73
C PHE A 119 -2.74 13.17 14.58
N ASP A 120 -2.98 14.38 15.12
CA ASP A 120 -2.03 15.05 16.03
C ASP A 120 -2.01 14.42 17.44
N ASP A 121 -3.11 13.80 17.86
CA ASP A 121 -3.33 13.15 19.17
C ASP A 121 -3.96 11.77 18.95
N LEU A 122 -3.12 10.81 18.54
CA LEU A 122 -3.56 9.47 18.20
C LEU A 122 -4.18 8.77 19.43
N PRO A 123 -5.40 8.21 19.32
CA PRO A 123 -6.00 7.44 20.40
C PRO A 123 -5.26 6.10 20.55
N ASP A 124 -4.93 5.69 21.78
CA ASP A 124 -4.26 4.40 22.07
C ASP A 124 -3.11 4.06 21.09
N PRO A 125 -2.05 4.89 21.04
CA PRO A 125 -1.00 4.74 20.05
C PRO A 125 -0.11 3.52 20.34
N SER A 126 0.18 2.74 19.31
CA SER A 126 1.14 1.63 19.37
C SER A 126 2.02 1.57 18.11
N GLU A 127 3.08 0.76 18.19
CA GLU A 127 3.92 0.39 17.03
C GLU A 127 3.54 -0.98 16.43
N GLU A 128 2.65 -1.75 17.09
CA GLU A 128 2.19 -3.05 16.58
C GLU A 128 1.72 -2.98 15.11
N PRO A 129 2.26 -3.82 14.22
CA PRO A 129 2.07 -3.66 12.79
C PRO A 129 0.70 -4.13 12.31
N LEU A 130 0.27 -3.56 11.18
CA LEU A 130 -0.86 -4.04 10.38
C LEU A 130 -0.39 -4.41 8.98
N ALA A 131 -0.86 -5.54 8.46
CA ALA A 131 -0.66 -5.95 7.08
C ALA A 131 -1.97 -5.80 6.31
N LEU A 132 -2.03 -4.83 5.39
CA LEU A 132 -3.20 -4.59 4.55
C LEU A 132 -3.03 -5.29 3.22
N VAL A 133 -3.94 -6.18 2.86
CA VAL A 133 -3.92 -6.91 1.59
C VAL A 133 -5.10 -6.49 0.72
N CYS A 134 -4.82 -5.99 -0.48
CA CYS A 134 -5.85 -5.49 -1.37
C CYS A 134 -6.70 -6.63 -1.97
N THR A 135 -7.98 -6.71 -1.61
CA THR A 135 -8.93 -7.72 -2.14
C THR A 135 -10.10 -7.10 -2.91
N HIS A 136 -9.93 -5.86 -3.39
CA HIS A 136 -11.02 -5.04 -3.91
C HIS A 136 -11.55 -5.49 -5.29
N ALA A 137 -12.42 -6.50 -5.30
CA ALA A 137 -12.96 -7.12 -6.51
C ALA A 137 -13.69 -6.17 -7.47
N ARG A 138 -14.41 -5.17 -6.92
CA ARG A 138 -15.12 -4.19 -7.74
C ARG A 138 -14.17 -3.26 -8.49
N LYS A 139 -12.95 -3.08 -7.98
CA LYS A 139 -11.91 -2.29 -8.63
C LYS A 139 -11.18 -3.12 -9.69
N ASP A 140 -10.68 -4.29 -9.32
CA ASP A 140 -9.96 -5.17 -10.23
C ASP A 140 -10.05 -6.64 -9.80
N VAL A 141 -10.27 -7.52 -10.77
CA VAL A 141 -10.44 -8.96 -10.55
C VAL A 141 -9.13 -9.65 -10.15
N CYS A 142 -7.97 -9.13 -10.58
CA CYS A 142 -6.67 -9.66 -10.19
C CYS A 142 -6.43 -9.45 -8.70
N CYS A 143 -6.73 -8.26 -8.17
CA CYS A 143 -6.65 -7.97 -6.74
C CYS A 143 -7.53 -8.92 -5.90
N ALA A 144 -8.74 -9.25 -6.37
CA ALA A 144 -9.61 -10.17 -5.65
C ALA A 144 -9.10 -11.61 -5.61
N ILE A 145 -8.43 -12.07 -6.67
CA ILE A 145 -7.94 -13.45 -6.76
C ILE A 145 -6.63 -13.59 -6.02
N GLU A 146 -5.61 -12.84 -6.41
CA GLU A 146 -4.27 -12.94 -5.79
C GLU A 146 -4.33 -12.46 -4.34
N GLY A 147 -5.00 -11.33 -4.10
CA GLY A 147 -5.04 -10.71 -2.77
C GLY A 147 -5.76 -11.55 -1.73
N ARG A 148 -6.79 -12.32 -2.09
CA ARG A 148 -7.46 -13.19 -1.11
C ARG A 148 -6.60 -14.37 -0.69
N VAL A 149 -5.83 -14.93 -1.62
CA VAL A 149 -4.87 -16.00 -1.31
C VAL A 149 -3.76 -15.44 -0.41
N VAL A 150 -3.20 -14.28 -0.75
CA VAL A 150 -2.19 -13.59 0.06
C VAL A 150 -2.74 -13.26 1.46
N ALA A 151 -3.96 -12.76 1.57
CA ALA A 151 -4.58 -12.47 2.86
C ALA A 151 -4.74 -13.73 3.72
N ALA A 152 -5.14 -14.85 3.12
CA ALA A 152 -5.32 -16.12 3.83
C ALA A 152 -4.00 -16.62 4.43
N VAL A 153 -2.96 -16.75 3.60
CA VAL A 153 -1.66 -17.29 4.04
C VAL A 153 -0.97 -16.35 5.03
N LEU A 154 -1.17 -15.04 4.91
CA LEU A 154 -0.63 -14.08 5.87
C LEU A 154 -1.37 -14.13 7.21
N ASP A 155 -2.69 -14.37 7.21
CA ASP A 155 -3.47 -14.44 8.46
C ASP A 155 -3.05 -15.66 9.30
N ASP A 156 -2.64 -16.76 8.66
CA ASP A 156 -2.07 -17.94 9.34
C ASP A 156 -0.75 -17.63 10.07
N VAL A 157 0.10 -16.77 9.49
CA VAL A 157 1.43 -16.44 10.06
C VAL A 157 1.43 -15.18 10.94
N LEU A 158 0.46 -14.29 10.77
CA LEU A 158 0.32 -13.01 11.48
C LEU A 158 -1.10 -12.83 12.03
N PRO A 159 -1.57 -13.76 12.88
CA PRO A 159 -2.95 -13.76 13.35
C PRO A 159 -3.28 -12.44 14.06
N GLY A 160 -4.37 -11.80 13.63
CA GLY A 160 -4.82 -10.54 14.22
C GLY A 160 -4.15 -9.28 13.68
N ALA A 161 -3.10 -9.37 12.85
CA ALA A 161 -2.48 -8.21 12.19
C ALA A 161 -2.93 -8.01 10.74
N VAL A 162 -3.48 -9.05 10.11
CA VAL A 162 -3.89 -9.02 8.69
C VAL A 162 -5.31 -8.45 8.52
N TRP A 163 -5.43 -7.59 7.51
CA TRP A 163 -6.69 -6.99 7.08
C TRP A 163 -6.80 -7.02 5.57
N GLU A 164 -7.92 -7.52 5.06
CA GLU A 164 -8.31 -7.21 3.69
C GLU A 164 -8.63 -5.72 3.58
N THR A 165 -8.23 -5.08 2.49
CA THR A 165 -8.47 -3.65 2.27
C THR A 165 -9.02 -3.33 0.88
N THR A 166 -9.70 -2.18 0.77
CA THR A 166 -9.94 -1.53 -0.52
C THR A 166 -8.64 -1.18 -1.24
N HIS A 167 -8.78 -0.76 -2.51
CA HIS A 167 -7.70 -0.62 -3.48
C HIS A 167 -6.46 0.12 -2.94
N LEU A 168 -5.31 -0.57 -2.97
CA LEU A 168 -3.99 -0.02 -2.57
C LEU A 168 -3.25 0.72 -3.68
N GLY A 169 -3.76 0.72 -4.91
CA GLY A 169 -3.06 1.26 -6.07
C GLY A 169 -2.36 0.17 -6.85
N VAL A 170 -2.28 0.34 -8.17
CA VAL A 170 -1.48 -0.49 -9.10
C VAL A 170 -1.99 -1.94 -9.20
N ASP A 171 -3.19 -2.11 -9.74
CA ASP A 171 -3.86 -3.42 -9.83
C ASP A 171 -3.07 -4.48 -10.61
N ARG A 172 -2.26 -4.05 -11.58
CA ARG A 172 -1.38 -4.94 -12.35
C ARG A 172 -0.30 -5.63 -11.51
N PHE A 173 -0.08 -5.21 -10.28
CA PHE A 173 0.79 -5.89 -9.31
C PHE A 173 -0.03 -6.57 -8.21
N ALA A 174 -1.18 -7.16 -8.57
CA ALA A 174 -2.04 -7.91 -7.65
C ALA A 174 -1.25 -8.86 -6.74
N GLY A 175 -1.75 -9.06 -5.52
CA GLY A 175 -0.90 -9.36 -4.37
C GLY A 175 -0.34 -8.09 -3.71
N ASN A 176 -1.04 -6.96 -3.88
CA ASN A 176 -0.64 -5.70 -3.29
C ASN A 176 -0.85 -5.75 -1.76
N THR A 177 0.24 -5.55 -1.03
CA THR A 177 0.25 -5.56 0.44
C THR A 177 0.93 -4.31 0.97
N ALA A 178 0.36 -3.67 2.00
CA ALA A 178 0.98 -2.56 2.71
C ALA A 178 1.29 -2.98 4.15
N LEU A 179 2.48 -2.66 4.63
CA LEU A 179 2.93 -2.91 5.99
C LEU A 179 2.96 -1.57 6.72
N LEU A 180 2.10 -1.45 7.73
CA LEU A 180 1.93 -0.25 8.55
C LEU A 180 2.40 -0.56 9.98
N PRO A 181 2.88 0.42 10.76
CA PRO A 181 2.92 1.85 10.42
C PRO A 181 4.10 2.27 9.53
N GLU A 182 5.08 1.41 9.25
CA GLU A 182 6.29 1.79 8.52
C GLU A 182 6.00 2.36 7.12
N GLY A 183 4.99 1.85 6.41
CA GLY A 183 4.51 2.40 5.14
C GLY A 183 5.00 1.68 3.89
N SER A 184 5.79 0.61 4.02
CA SER A 184 6.23 -0.20 2.87
C SER A 184 5.07 -0.84 2.15
N MET A 185 5.15 -0.81 0.83
CA MET A 185 4.18 -1.45 -0.06
C MET A 185 4.89 -2.47 -0.94
N TYR A 186 4.26 -3.62 -1.09
CA TYR A 186 4.68 -4.71 -1.97
C TYR A 186 3.62 -4.93 -3.05
N GLY A 187 4.05 -5.50 -4.17
CA GLY A 187 3.18 -5.95 -5.24
C GLY A 187 3.66 -7.31 -5.76
N GLN A 188 2.84 -7.94 -6.60
CA GLN A 188 3.12 -9.25 -7.19
C GLN A 188 3.31 -10.38 -6.16
N LEU A 189 2.84 -10.19 -4.91
CA LEU A 189 2.83 -11.28 -3.94
C LEU A 189 1.83 -12.36 -4.34
N ASP A 190 2.18 -13.61 -4.04
CA ASP A 190 1.29 -14.76 -4.17
C ASP A 190 1.29 -15.57 -2.87
N GLY A 191 0.52 -16.67 -2.85
CA GLY A 191 0.37 -17.52 -1.67
C GLY A 191 1.66 -18.17 -1.19
N ASP A 192 2.63 -18.39 -2.07
CA ASP A 192 3.85 -19.13 -1.76
C ASP A 192 4.90 -18.21 -1.15
N ILE A 193 5.06 -17.01 -1.71
CA ILE A 193 6.15 -16.09 -1.31
C ILE A 193 5.73 -15.03 -0.30
N ALA A 194 4.43 -14.74 -0.14
CA ALA A 194 3.98 -13.66 0.74
C ALA A 194 4.42 -13.81 2.20
N PRO A 195 4.30 -14.98 2.86
CA PRO A 195 4.69 -15.13 4.26
C PRO A 195 6.16 -14.80 4.50
N GLN A 196 7.06 -15.35 3.66
CA GLN A 196 8.49 -15.14 3.81
C GLN A 196 8.87 -13.68 3.58
N VAL A 197 8.34 -13.04 2.53
CA VAL A 197 8.61 -11.62 2.24
C VAL A 197 8.19 -10.71 3.39
N VAL A 198 7.03 -10.96 4.00
CA VAL A 198 6.53 -10.12 5.10
C VAL A 198 7.32 -10.37 6.39
N LEU A 199 7.65 -11.62 6.72
CA LEU A 199 8.49 -11.94 7.89
C LEU A 199 9.90 -11.37 7.75
N ASP A 200 10.52 -11.52 6.57
CA ASP A 200 11.80 -10.91 6.26
C ASP A 200 11.77 -9.38 6.42
N HIS A 201 10.68 -8.75 6.00
CA HIS A 201 10.51 -7.30 6.16
C HIS A 201 10.49 -6.88 7.63
N PHE A 202 9.80 -7.63 8.50
CA PHE A 202 9.82 -7.35 9.94
C PHE A 202 11.21 -7.56 10.56
N ASP A 203 12.05 -8.41 9.96
CA ASP A 203 13.47 -8.53 10.31
C ASP A 203 14.37 -7.48 9.60
N GLY A 204 13.78 -6.48 8.94
CA GLY A 204 14.47 -5.39 8.25
C GLY A 204 15.03 -5.74 6.86
N ARG A 205 14.73 -6.93 6.31
CA ARG A 205 15.13 -7.36 4.96
C ARG A 205 14.02 -7.04 3.96
N VAL A 206 14.33 -6.24 2.95
CA VAL A 206 13.37 -5.89 1.89
C VAL A 206 13.56 -6.79 0.68
N ASP A 207 12.49 -7.41 0.22
CA ASP A 207 12.45 -8.06 -1.09
C ASP A 207 12.35 -6.99 -2.18
N LEU A 208 13.50 -6.65 -2.78
CA LEU A 208 13.59 -5.59 -3.79
C LEU A 208 12.92 -5.95 -5.13
N GLU A 209 12.63 -7.23 -5.40
CA GLU A 209 11.90 -7.62 -6.62
C GLU A 209 10.44 -7.19 -6.53
N ARG A 210 9.85 -7.32 -5.33
CA ARG A 210 8.42 -7.09 -5.07
C ARG A 210 8.12 -5.76 -4.39
N TRP A 211 9.13 -5.12 -3.79
CA TRP A 211 8.96 -3.85 -3.08
C TRP A 211 8.63 -2.72 -4.05
N ARG A 212 7.51 -2.06 -3.78
CA ARG A 212 7.03 -0.90 -4.55
C ARG A 212 7.61 0.40 -4.05
N GLY A 213 7.98 0.48 -2.78
CA GLY A 213 8.41 1.69 -2.10
C GLY A 213 7.72 1.90 -0.75
N ARG A 214 8.09 2.96 -0.04
CA ARG A 214 7.46 3.42 1.21
C ARG A 214 6.49 4.56 0.93
N SER A 215 5.31 4.53 1.55
CA SER A 215 4.22 5.47 1.24
C SER A 215 4.50 6.92 1.62
N CYS A 216 5.46 7.21 2.50
CA CYS A 216 5.87 8.60 2.77
C CYS A 216 6.85 9.16 1.72
N TRP A 217 7.35 8.33 0.80
CA TRP A 217 8.35 8.75 -0.19
C TRP A 217 7.73 9.01 -1.56
N THR A 218 8.33 9.94 -2.30
CA THR A 218 7.97 10.17 -3.70
C THR A 218 8.40 8.98 -4.57
N PRO A 219 7.81 8.78 -5.76
CA PRO A 219 8.28 7.75 -6.70
C PRO A 219 9.79 7.82 -6.98
N VAL A 220 10.35 9.02 -7.08
CA VAL A 220 11.78 9.23 -7.36
C VAL A 220 12.64 8.77 -6.18
N ALA A 221 12.23 9.13 -4.95
CA ALA A 221 12.90 8.68 -3.74
C ALA A 221 12.82 7.16 -3.55
N GLN A 222 11.65 6.55 -3.82
CA GLN A 222 11.46 5.10 -3.74
C GLN A 222 12.44 4.35 -4.65
N VAL A 223 12.61 4.79 -5.90
CA VAL A 223 13.52 4.13 -6.86
C VAL A 223 14.99 4.37 -6.49
N ALA A 224 15.35 5.55 -5.99
CA ALA A 224 16.73 5.81 -5.54
C ALA A 224 17.10 4.96 -4.32
N VAL A 225 16.20 4.84 -3.32
CA VAL A 225 16.42 4.00 -2.14
C VAL A 225 16.51 2.52 -2.51
N HIS A 226 15.65 2.06 -3.43
CA HIS A 226 15.74 0.69 -3.97
C HIS A 226 17.13 0.39 -4.53
N ASP A 227 17.68 1.29 -5.35
CA ASP A 227 19.03 1.11 -5.92
C ASP A 227 20.13 1.12 -4.84
N VAL A 228 20.02 1.98 -3.82
CA VAL A 228 20.97 1.98 -2.68
C VAL A 228 20.90 0.66 -1.89
N LEU A 229 19.69 0.20 -1.55
CA LEU A 229 19.50 -1.07 -0.83
C LEU A 229 20.03 -2.26 -1.64
N GLY A 230 19.91 -2.23 -2.98
CA GLY A 230 20.42 -3.28 -3.86
C GLY A 230 21.94 -3.24 -4.09
N SER A 231 22.57 -2.08 -3.92
CA SER A 231 24.01 -1.88 -4.18
C SER A 231 24.88 -1.94 -2.93
N VAL A 232 24.31 -1.77 -1.73
CA VAL A 232 25.04 -1.80 -0.46
C VAL A 232 24.72 -3.11 0.29
N PRO A 233 25.66 -4.06 0.37
CA PRO A 233 25.46 -5.29 1.13
C PRO A 233 25.12 -4.98 2.60
N ALA A 234 24.18 -5.76 3.16
CA ALA A 234 23.68 -5.62 4.52
C ALA A 234 22.89 -4.33 4.85
N ALA A 235 22.61 -3.47 3.87
CA ALA A 235 21.73 -2.33 4.08
C ALA A 235 20.34 -2.78 4.57
N ARG A 236 19.81 -2.06 5.55
CA ARG A 236 18.45 -2.25 6.09
C ARG A 236 17.62 -1.02 5.80
N LEU A 237 16.34 -1.23 5.53
CA LEU A 237 15.40 -0.12 5.30
C LEU A 237 15.29 0.80 6.53
N ALA A 238 15.39 0.22 7.73
CA ALA A 238 15.33 0.96 8.99
C ALA A 238 16.48 1.96 9.17
N ASP A 239 17.61 1.73 8.49
CA ASP A 239 18.79 2.61 8.55
C ASP A 239 18.73 3.76 7.54
N VAL A 240 17.70 3.79 6.69
CA VAL A 240 17.49 4.81 5.66
C VAL A 240 16.74 5.99 6.27
N ALA A 241 17.40 7.14 6.38
CA ALA A 241 16.74 8.39 6.74
C ALA A 241 15.83 8.90 5.60
N GLU A 242 15.00 9.92 5.88
CA GLU A 242 14.15 10.52 4.86
C GLU A 242 14.97 11.05 3.67
N PRO A 243 14.77 10.52 2.44
CA PRO A 243 15.55 10.94 1.29
C PRO A 243 15.26 12.39 0.93
N THR A 244 16.31 13.15 0.59
CA THR A 244 16.15 14.51 0.06
C THR A 244 16.29 14.50 -1.45
N GLN A 245 15.52 15.33 -2.15
CA GLN A 245 15.52 15.37 -3.60
C GLN A 245 15.59 16.80 -4.13
N THR A 246 16.38 16.99 -5.20
CA THR A 246 16.51 18.25 -5.94
C THR A 246 16.07 18.03 -7.38
N ASP A 247 15.08 18.79 -7.86
CA ASP A 247 14.70 18.80 -9.28
C ASP A 247 15.77 19.51 -10.10
N LEU A 248 16.35 18.81 -11.07
CA LEU A 248 17.38 19.33 -11.97
C LEU A 248 16.79 19.77 -13.33
N GLY A 249 15.47 19.67 -13.50
CA GLY A 249 14.78 19.89 -14.76
C GLY A 249 14.76 18.65 -15.66
N SER A 250 14.02 18.74 -16.76
CA SER A 250 13.95 17.69 -17.80
C SER A 250 13.56 16.30 -17.29
N GLY A 251 12.78 16.22 -16.21
CA GLY A 251 12.38 14.96 -15.60
C GLY A 251 13.54 14.20 -14.94
N THR A 252 14.55 14.91 -14.46
CA THR A 252 15.68 14.34 -13.72
C THR A 252 15.79 14.96 -12.33
N TRP A 253 16.05 14.13 -11.34
CA TRP A 253 16.26 14.54 -9.96
C TRP A 253 17.59 14.00 -9.45
N ARG A 254 18.23 14.77 -8.57
CA ARG A 254 19.23 14.23 -7.65
C ARG A 254 18.49 13.80 -6.38
N VAL A 255 18.78 12.60 -5.91
CA VAL A 255 18.30 12.10 -4.62
C VAL A 255 19.51 11.77 -3.74
N ASP A 256 19.54 12.34 -2.54
CA ASP A 256 20.56 12.09 -1.54
C ASP A 256 19.94 11.28 -0.39
N ILE A 257 20.55 10.13 -0.09
CA ILE A 257 20.05 9.13 0.85
C ILE A 257 21.10 8.93 1.94
N ASP A 258 20.76 9.26 3.17
CA ASP A 258 21.57 8.92 4.33
C ASP A 258 21.23 7.49 4.76
N LEU A 259 22.24 6.61 4.69
CA LEU A 259 22.18 5.23 5.17
C LEU A 259 23.18 5.10 6.34
N ALA A 260 22.64 5.04 7.56
CA ALA A 260 23.44 4.91 8.80
C ALA A 260 24.60 5.93 8.92
N GLY A 261 24.39 7.18 8.50
CA GLY A 261 25.37 8.27 8.52
C GLY A 261 26.23 8.38 7.25
N SER A 262 26.05 7.48 6.28
CA SER A 262 26.73 7.52 4.99
C SER A 262 25.80 8.03 3.90
N VAL A 263 26.16 9.13 3.24
CA VAL A 263 25.34 9.72 2.18
C VAL A 263 25.63 9.07 0.82
N HIS A 264 24.58 8.54 0.20
CA HIS A 264 24.58 7.99 -1.14
C HIS A 264 23.75 8.88 -2.08
N SER A 265 24.37 9.41 -3.13
CA SER A 265 23.68 10.21 -4.15
C SER A 265 23.32 9.37 -5.36
N ARG A 266 22.11 9.60 -5.92
CA ARG A 266 21.63 9.04 -7.18
C ARG A 266 21.06 10.10 -8.09
N LEU A 267 21.25 9.93 -9.39
CA LEU A 267 20.47 10.63 -10.41
C LEU A 267 19.35 9.72 -10.86
N VAL A 268 18.11 10.21 -10.77
CA VAL A 268 16.91 9.48 -11.19
C VAL A 268 16.27 10.24 -12.34
N THR A 269 16.12 9.59 -13.49
CA THR A 269 15.46 10.16 -14.66
C THR A 269 14.15 9.44 -14.91
N ARG A 270 13.07 10.19 -15.07
CA ARG A 270 11.74 9.66 -15.40
C ARG A 270 11.48 9.75 -16.89
N THR A 271 11.07 8.63 -17.47
CA THR A 271 10.49 8.55 -18.82
C THR A 271 9.06 8.01 -18.74
N MET A 272 8.38 7.93 -19.88
CA MET A 272 7.04 7.35 -19.99
C MET A 272 7.10 6.16 -20.94
N SER A 273 6.42 5.07 -20.58
CA SER A 273 6.25 3.93 -21.48
C SER A 273 5.33 4.27 -22.66
N GLU A 274 5.24 3.34 -23.61
CA GLU A 274 4.08 3.26 -24.50
C GLU A 274 2.79 2.95 -23.70
N ALA A 275 1.63 3.14 -24.33
CA ALA A 275 0.36 2.88 -23.66
C ALA A 275 0.08 1.37 -23.58
N HIS A 276 -0.19 0.87 -22.37
CA HIS A 276 -0.57 -0.52 -22.13
C HIS A 276 -1.86 -0.61 -21.31
N VAL A 277 -2.57 -1.73 -21.41
CA VAL A 277 -3.71 -2.00 -20.52
C VAL A 277 -3.19 -2.36 -19.13
N LEU A 278 -3.29 -1.41 -18.19
CA LEU A 278 -2.70 -1.54 -16.85
C LEU A 278 -3.71 -1.99 -15.77
N THR A 279 -4.99 -2.15 -16.11
CA THR A 279 -6.05 -2.66 -15.20
C THR A 279 -7.04 -3.50 -16.00
N CYS A 280 -7.70 -4.48 -15.39
CA CYS A 280 -8.57 -5.44 -16.11
C CYS A 280 -9.76 -4.78 -16.83
N SER A 281 -10.20 -3.62 -16.36
CA SER A 281 -11.34 -2.87 -16.89
C SER A 281 -10.96 -1.50 -17.47
N GLY A 282 -9.66 -1.19 -17.57
CA GLY A 282 -9.19 0.14 -17.95
C GLY A 282 -8.81 0.25 -19.42
N ALA A 283 -8.89 1.46 -19.96
CA ALA A 283 -8.26 1.80 -21.22
C ALA A 283 -6.72 1.78 -21.11
N PRO A 284 -5.99 1.65 -22.23
CA PRO A 284 -4.54 1.77 -22.25
C PRO A 284 -4.05 3.09 -21.64
N LYS A 285 -2.96 3.03 -20.88
CA LYS A 285 -2.32 4.18 -20.23
C LYS A 285 -0.81 4.03 -20.28
N GLN A 286 -0.11 5.16 -20.32
CA GLN A 286 1.33 5.19 -20.11
C GLN A 286 1.64 5.06 -18.62
N GLN A 287 2.76 4.43 -18.29
CA GLN A 287 3.32 4.40 -16.94
C GLN A 287 4.64 5.16 -16.89
N ALA A 288 4.94 5.75 -15.74
CA ALA A 288 6.26 6.29 -15.48
C ALA A 288 7.27 5.14 -15.39
N LEU A 289 8.41 5.33 -16.04
CA LEU A 289 9.57 4.47 -15.92
C LEU A 289 10.71 5.30 -15.34
N PHE A 290 11.61 4.66 -14.60
CA PHE A 290 12.71 5.33 -13.93
C PHE A 290 14.03 4.64 -14.25
N THR A 291 15.05 5.44 -14.56
CA THR A 291 16.42 4.99 -14.69
C THR A 291 17.24 5.64 -13.58
N VAL A 292 18.09 4.86 -12.92
CA VAL A 292 18.99 5.33 -11.87
C VAL A 292 20.43 5.25 -12.35
N THR A 293 21.21 6.30 -12.09
CA THR A 293 22.66 6.26 -12.24
C THR A 293 23.36 6.74 -10.97
N MET A 294 24.49 6.11 -10.67
CA MET A 294 25.41 6.60 -9.65
C MET A 294 26.09 7.87 -10.15
N ARG A 295 26.27 8.84 -9.26
CA ARG A 295 27.14 9.96 -9.54
C ARG A 295 28.59 9.46 -9.50
N ALA A 296 29.36 9.73 -10.54
CA ALA A 296 30.82 9.56 -10.53
C ALA A 296 31.49 10.58 -9.61
#